data_AF-A0A432QGL3-F1
#
_entry.id   AF-A0A432QGL3-F1
#
_cell.length_a   1.000
_cell.length_b   1.000
_cell.length_c   1.000
_cell.angle_alpha   90.00
_cell.angle_beta   90.00
_cell.angle_gamma   90.00
#
_symmetry.space_group_name_H-M   'P 1'
#
loop_
_entity.id
_entity.type
_entity.pdbx_description
1 polymer ?
#
loop_
_entity_poly.entity_id
_entity_poly.type
_entity_poly.pdbx_seq_one_letter_code
_entity_poly.pdbx_strand_id
1 'polypeptide(L)' 'MDPELIMDELSRELTDTLKKMRKAKTAEEKLAYSQVVKNLSSSLGVFLGLITNVMDMGFDDDDMFDA' A
#
# COMPACT_ATOMS: atom_id res chain seq x y z
N MET A 1 -10.83 -0.29 11.55
CA MET A 1 -9.97 0.24 10.47
C MET A 1 -10.01 -0.83 9.39
N ASP A 2 -10.60 -0.57 8.23
CA ASP A 2 -10.89 -1.62 7.24
C ASP A 2 -9.63 -1.98 6.43
N PRO A 3 -9.10 -3.22 6.55
CA PRO A 3 -7.88 -3.61 5.88
C PRO A 3 -7.99 -3.66 4.36
N GLU A 4 -9.15 -4.06 3.83
CA GLU A 4 -9.40 -4.11 2.39
C GLU A 4 -9.42 -2.70 1.82
N LEU A 5 -10.10 -1.78 2.51
CA LEU A 5 -10.10 -0.37 2.14
C LEU A 5 -8.68 0.21 2.11
N ILE A 6 -7.86 -0.04 3.14
CA ILE A 6 -6.47 0.44 3.17
C ILE A 6 -5.64 -0.14 2.02
N MET A 7 -5.78 -1.44 1.75
CA MET A 7 -5.08 -2.09 0.65
C MET A 7 -5.45 -1.46 -0.70
N ASP A 8 -6.74 -1.20 -0.91
CA ASP A 8 -7.25 -0.59 -2.14
C ASP A 8 -6.75 0.85 -2.31
N GLU A 9 -6.76 1.64 -1.24
CA GLU A 9 -6.27 3.03 -1.29
C GLU A 9 -4.78 3.10 -1.60
N LEU A 10 -3.97 2.29 -0.91
CA LEU A 10 -2.52 2.22 -1.14
C LEU A 10 -2.19 1.71 -2.55
N SER A 11 -2.91 0.69 -3.03
CA SER A 11 -2.73 0.12 -4.37
C SER A 11 -3.11 1.10 -5.47
N ARG A 12 -4.19 1.85 -5.28
CA ARG A 12 -4.62 2.94 -6.17
C ARG A 12 -3.56 4.03 -6.24
N GLU A 13 -3.08 4.50 -5.10
CA GLU A 13 -2.10 5.57 -5.03
C GLU A 13 -0.74 5.16 -5.64
N LEU A 14 -0.31 3.91 -5.42
CA LEU A 14 0.88 3.34 -6.05
C LEU A 14 0.74 3.32 -7.57
N THR A 15 -0.40 2.83 -8.07
CA THR A 15 -0.70 2.76 -9.51
C THR A 15 -0.70 4.14 -10.14
N ASP A 16 -1.33 5.13 -9.51
CA ASP A 16 -1.40 6.48 -10.03
C ASP A 16 -0.05 7.20 -9.99
N THR A 17 0.74 6.96 -8.95
CA THR A 17 2.11 7.48 -8.86
C THR A 17 3.00 6.88 -9.95
N LEU A 18 2.91 5.58 -10.23
CA LEU A 18 3.61 4.93 -11.34
C LEU A 18 3.20 5.52 -12.69
N LYS A 19 1.92 5.79 -12.91
CA LYS A 19 1.43 6.46 -14.13
C LYS A 19 2.00 7.88 -14.28
N LYS A 20 2.11 8.63 -13.18
CA LYS A 20 2.72 9.97 -13.15
C LYS A 20 4.23 9.90 -13.41
N MET A 21 4.93 8.95 -12.78
CA MET A 21 6.36 8.67 -13.01
C MET A 21 6.64 8.34 -14.48
N ARG A 22 5.79 7.52 -15.10
CA ARG A 22 5.91 7.18 -16.54
C ARG A 22 5.81 8.42 -17.44
N LYS A 23 5.01 9.41 -17.04
CA LYS A 23 4.79 10.66 -17.80
C LYS A 23 5.82 11.75 -17.49
N ALA A 24 6.63 11.59 -16.43
CA ALA A 24 7.67 12.53 -16.04
C ALA A 24 8.74 12.69 -17.14
N LYS A 25 9.11 13.94 -17.42
CA LYS A 25 10.04 14.28 -18.49
C LYS A 25 11.44 14.58 -17.98
N THR A 26 11.56 15.03 -16.72
CA THR A 26 12.86 15.38 -16.12
C THR A 26 13.36 14.29 -15.16
N ALA A 27 14.66 14.31 -14.89
CA ALA A 27 15.27 13.39 -13.93
C ALA A 27 14.79 13.69 -12.51
N GLU A 28 14.59 14.96 -12.17
CA GLU A 28 14.10 15.43 -10.88
C GLU A 28 12.67 14.95 -10.61
N GLU A 29 11.77 15.06 -11.61
CA GLU A 29 10.40 14.55 -11.51
C GLU A 29 10.40 13.03 -11.32
N LYS A 30 11.24 12.30 -12.07
CA LYS A 30 11.37 10.84 -11.93
C LYS A 30 11.90 10.45 -10.56
N LEU A 31 12.86 11.20 -10.02
CA LEU A 31 13.41 10.98 -8.68
C LEU A 31 12.32 11.18 -7.62
N ALA A 32 11.57 12.29 -7.71
CA ALA A 32 10.47 12.57 -6.78
C ALA A 32 9.42 11.46 -6.79
N TYR A 33 8.94 11.05 -7.96
CA TYR A 33 7.98 9.95 -8.05
C TYR A 33 8.57 8.60 -7.60
N SER A 34 9.85 8.32 -7.86
CA SER A 34 10.50 7.08 -7.40
C SER A 34 10.57 6.99 -5.88
N GLN A 35 10.76 8.13 -5.20
CA GLN A 35 10.76 8.21 -3.75
C GLN A 35 9.38 7.86 -3.19
N VAL A 36 8.32 8.40 -3.81
CA VAL A 36 6.93 8.11 -3.43
C VAL A 36 6.59 6.64 -3.67
N VAL A 37 6.94 6.09 -4.84
CA VAL A 37 6.75 4.67 -5.16
C VAL A 37 7.46 3.77 -4.14
N LYS A 38 8.71 4.09 -3.80
CA LYS A 38 9.46 3.33 -2.79
C LYS A 38 8.73 3.32 -1.45
N ASN A 39 8.28 4.48 -0.98
CA ASN A 39 7.59 4.61 0.29
C ASN A 39 6.27 3.83 0.30
N LEU A 40 5.45 3.97 -0.76
CA LEU A 40 4.18 3.24 -0.91
C LEU A 40 4.40 1.71 -0.92
N SER A 41 5.39 1.22 -1.67
CA SER A 41 5.73 -0.20 -1.70
C SER A 41 6.21 -0.72 -0.33
N SER A 42 6.98 0.08 0.41
CA SER A 42 7.39 -0.27 1.78
C SER A 42 6.20 -0.30 2.74
N SER A 43 5.29 0.67 2.67
CA SER A 43 4.07 0.71 3.46
C SER A 43 3.15 -0.48 3.17
N LEU A 44 2.95 -0.84 1.89
CA LEU A 44 2.22 -2.06 1.51
C LEU A 44 2.86 -3.31 2.10
N GLY A 45 4.19 -3.43 2.03
CA GLY A 45 4.89 -4.59 2.58
C GLY A 45 4.69 -4.75 4.09
N VAL A 46 4.77 -3.65 4.85
CA VAL A 46 4.47 -3.65 6.30
C VAL A 46 3.03 -4.04 6.55
N PHE A 47 2.09 -3.46 5.80
CA PHE A 47 0.67 -3.71 5.95
C PHE A 47 0.29 -5.17 5.66
N LEU A 48 0.81 -5.75 4.57
CA LEU A 48 0.64 -7.17 4.25
C LEU A 48 1.24 -8.07 5.33
N GLY A 49 2.40 -7.70 5.89
CA GLY A 49 2.99 -8.40 7.02
C GLY A 49 2.11 -8.39 8.27
N LEU A 50 1.45 -7.26 8.57
CA LEU A 50 0.50 -7.14 9.67
C LEU A 50 -0.73 -8.03 9.46
N ILE A 51 -1.35 -7.99 8.26
CA ILE A 51 -2.50 -8.86 7.94
C ILE A 51 -2.10 -10.34 8.06
N THR A 52 -0.94 -10.71 7.53
CA THR A 52 -0.45 -12.10 7.57
C THR A 52 -0.28 -12.57 9.02
N ASN A 53 0.29 -11.73 9.90
CA ASN A 53 0.41 -12.05 11.32
C ASN A 53 -0.95 -12.16 12.03
N VAL A 54 -1.93 -11.32 11.67
CA VAL A 54 -3.28 -11.36 12.26
C VAL A 54 -4.04 -12.62 11.83
N MET A 55 -3.99 -12.96 10.54
CA MET A 55 -4.56 -14.22 10.03
C MET A 55 -3.90 -15.46 10.67
N ASP A 56 -2.58 -15.46 10.84
CA ASP A 56 -1.84 -16.58 11.45
C ASP A 56 -2.12 -16.72 12.95
N MET A 57 -2.55 -15.65 13.63
CA MET A 57 -3.00 -15.68 15.03
C MET A 57 -4.40 -16.30 15.23
N GLY A 58 -5.09 -16.70 14.16
CA GLY A 58 -6.36 -17.43 14.24
C GLY A 58 -7.56 -16.57 14.65
N PHE A 59 -7.49 -15.25 14.45
CA PHE A 59 -8.69 -14.41 14.44
C PHE A 59 -9.46 -14.77 13.16
N ASP A 60 -10.61 -15.43 13.31
CA ASP A 60 -11.53 -15.63 12.18
C ASP A 60 -11.96 -14.24 11.70
N ASP A 61 -12.17 -14.08 10.39
CA ASP A 61 -12.56 -12.79 9.79
C ASP A 61 -13.74 -12.14 10.55
N ASP A 62 -14.67 -12.93 11.08
CA ASP A 62 -15.82 -12.48 11.89
C ASP A 62 -15.44 -11.83 13.24
N ASP A 63 -14.33 -12.22 13.87
CA ASP A 63 -13.88 -11.66 15.16
C ASP A 63 -13.20 -10.27 14.99
N MET A 64 -12.85 -9.89 13.75
CA MET A 64 -12.24 -8.59 13.43
C MET A 64 -13.28 -7.49 13.17
N PHE A 65 -14.51 -7.86 12.79
CA PHE A 65 -15.59 -6.91 12.46
C PHE A 65 -16.48 -6.53 13.65
N ASP A 66 -16.32 -7.19 14.81
CA ASP A 66 -17.19 -7.03 15.99
C ASP A 66 -16.49 -6.41 17.24
N ALA A 67 -15.37 -5.70 17.08
CA ALA A 67 -14.66 -5.00 18.18
C ALA A 67 -14.51 -3.48 18.00
#